data_AF-A0A955MI69-F1
#
_entry.id   AF-A0A955MI69-F1
#
_cell.length_a   1.000
_cell.length_b   1.000
_cell.length_c   1.000
_cell.angle_alpha   90.00
_cell.angle_beta   90.00
_cell.angle_gamma   90.00
#
_symmetry.space_group_name_H-M   'P 1'
#
loop_
_entity.id
_entity.type
_entity.pdbx_description
1 polymer ?
#
loop_
_entity_poly.entity_id
_entity_poly.type
_entity_poly.pdbx_seq_one_letter_code
_entity_poly.pdbx_strand_id
1 'polypeptide(L)'
;ISMDGSGNMTVSGIVYIDGGEFNLLKNGSDKTITYTGTGSIVATGDVHVNVNLVTNGANSFPNNIVGIMTPQNMDFNEANIDVMGVFYAENTISVQKQTDILGTIVSDYFDMGTNVPSIFQVPDTANNLPPGMIGSNALWYMVVAWLKG
;
A
#
# COMPACT_ATOMS: atom_id res chain seq x y z
N ILE A 1 -4.58 -14.30 1.81
CA ILE A 1 -3.19 -14.18 1.33
C ILE A 1 -2.55 -15.56 1.29
N SER A 2 -1.76 -15.88 0.27
CA SER A 2 -0.92 -17.08 0.23
C SER A 2 0.47 -16.73 -0.31
N MET A 3 1.50 -17.47 0.10
CA MET A 3 2.88 -17.25 -0.31
C MET A 3 3.57 -18.59 -0.56
N ASP A 4 4.36 -18.70 -1.62
CA ASP A 4 4.94 -19.98 -2.08
C ASP A 4 6.36 -20.26 -1.58
N GLY A 5 6.89 -19.41 -0.69
CA GLY A 5 8.25 -19.50 -0.16
C GLY A 5 9.36 -19.08 -1.14
N SER A 6 9.03 -18.82 -2.41
CA SER A 6 9.95 -18.31 -3.43
C SER A 6 9.87 -16.78 -3.59
N GLY A 7 9.00 -16.14 -2.81
CA GLY A 7 8.74 -14.70 -2.90
C GLY A 7 7.56 -14.35 -3.80
N ASN A 8 6.71 -15.30 -4.18
CA ASN A 8 5.46 -15.00 -4.87
C ASN A 8 4.29 -14.99 -3.88
N MET A 9 3.58 -13.87 -3.83
CA MET A 9 2.42 -13.63 -2.98
C MET A 9 1.15 -13.56 -3.81
N THR A 10 0.09 -14.24 -3.39
CA THR A 10 -1.25 -14.04 -3.97
C THR A 10 -2.14 -13.33 -2.96
N VAL A 11 -2.74 -12.22 -3.40
CA VAL A 11 -3.67 -11.41 -2.59
C VAL A 11 -5.05 -11.41 -3.22
N SER A 12 -6.08 -11.63 -2.39
CA SER A 12 -7.47 -11.62 -2.82
C SER A 12 -8.37 -11.30 -1.63
N GLY A 13 -9.36 -10.43 -1.85
CA GLY A 13 -10.32 -10.01 -0.84
C GLY A 13 -9.70 -9.11 0.25
N ILE A 14 -10.27 -9.14 1.45
CA ILE A 14 -9.79 -8.39 2.61
C ILE A 14 -9.12 -9.37 3.57
N VAL A 15 -7.86 -9.12 3.87
CA VAL A 15 -7.08 -9.88 4.86
C VAL A 15 -6.90 -9.01 6.09
N TYR A 16 -7.38 -9.49 7.23
CA TYR A 16 -7.25 -8.80 8.50
C TYR A 16 -6.14 -9.44 9.33
N ILE A 17 -5.20 -8.63 9.81
CA ILE A 17 -4.11 -9.03 10.70
C ILE A 17 -4.38 -8.38 12.04
N ASP A 18 -4.92 -9.19 12.96
CA ASP A 18 -5.26 -8.79 14.31
C ASP A 18 -4.12 -9.14 15.26
N GLY A 19 -3.72 -8.17 16.10
CA GLY A 19 -2.79 -8.41 17.20
C GLY A 19 -1.33 -8.64 16.77
N GLY A 20 -0.66 -7.57 16.33
CA GLY A 20 0.78 -7.57 16.08
C GLY A 20 1.19 -6.62 14.96
N GLU A 21 2.50 -6.53 14.74
CA GLU A 21 3.08 -5.82 13.60
C GLU A 21 2.96 -6.67 12.32
N PHE A 22 2.70 -6.03 11.18
CA PHE A 22 2.75 -6.67 9.88
C PHE A 22 4.08 -6.38 9.18
N ASN A 23 4.89 -7.42 9.04
CA ASN A 23 6.25 -7.34 8.53
C ASN A 23 6.36 -8.04 7.16
N LEU A 24 6.62 -7.28 6.10
CA LEU A 24 7.03 -7.80 4.80
C LEU A 24 8.56 -7.81 4.73
N LEU A 25 9.13 -8.99 5.00
CA LEU A 25 10.57 -9.22 5.09
C LEU A 25 10.96 -10.43 4.25
N LYS A 26 12.13 -10.35 3.60
CA LYS A 26 12.77 -11.48 2.91
C LYS A 26 14.26 -11.49 3.24
N ASN A 27 14.74 -12.63 3.71
CA ASN A 27 16.16 -12.83 4.00
C ASN A 27 16.93 -13.11 2.71
N GLY A 28 18.19 -12.66 2.67
CA GLY A 28 19.09 -12.85 1.52
C GLY A 28 19.35 -11.58 0.73
N SER A 29 20.10 -11.71 -0.36
CA SER A 29 20.43 -10.57 -1.24
C SER A 29 19.26 -10.15 -2.13
N ASP A 30 18.37 -11.09 -2.46
CA ASP A 30 17.13 -10.79 -3.17
C ASP A 30 16.00 -10.53 -2.16
N LYS A 31 15.65 -9.26 -2.00
CA LYS A 31 14.57 -8.79 -1.14
C LYS A 31 13.26 -8.59 -1.91
N THR A 32 13.05 -9.30 -3.02
CA THR A 32 11.85 -9.14 -3.85
C THR A 32 10.73 -10.08 -3.43
N ILE A 33 9.56 -9.49 -3.15
CA ILE A 33 8.27 -10.15 -3.10
C ILE A 33 7.48 -9.68 -4.32
N THR A 34 7.16 -10.61 -5.21
CA THR A 34 6.22 -10.32 -6.29
C THR A 34 4.80 -10.68 -5.86
N TYR A 35 3.82 -9.86 -6.22
CA TYR A 35 2.43 -10.11 -5.89
C TYR A 35 1.52 -10.24 -7.11
N THR A 36 0.48 -11.05 -6.97
CA THR A 36 -0.60 -11.21 -7.95
C THR A 36 -1.96 -11.17 -7.27
N GLY A 37 -2.90 -10.44 -7.88
CA GLY A 37 -4.30 -10.40 -7.49
C GLY A 37 -4.77 -9.02 -7.03
N THR A 38 -5.97 -8.98 -6.44
CA THR A 38 -6.59 -7.73 -5.99
C THR A 38 -7.11 -7.92 -4.58
N GLY A 39 -6.55 -7.19 -3.62
CA GLY A 39 -7.02 -7.26 -2.25
C GLY A 39 -6.36 -6.27 -1.31
N SER A 40 -6.94 -6.17 -0.11
CA SER A 40 -6.51 -5.25 0.93
C SER A 40 -6.01 -6.02 2.14
N ILE A 41 -4.96 -5.52 2.76
CA ILE A 41 -4.40 -5.99 4.01
C ILE A 41 -4.66 -4.92 5.06
N VAL A 42 -5.40 -5.27 6.11
CA VAL A 42 -5.69 -4.38 7.24
C VAL A 42 -4.93 -4.92 8.44
N ALA A 43 -3.91 -4.20 8.89
CA ALA A 43 -3.15 -4.54 10.08
C ALA A 43 -3.54 -3.60 11.22
N THR A 44 -3.73 -4.13 12.43
CA THR A 44 -4.05 -3.30 13.61
C THR A 44 -2.81 -2.65 14.24
N GLY A 45 -1.61 -3.21 13.99
CA GLY A 45 -0.33 -2.69 14.48
C GLY A 45 0.49 -1.99 13.39
N ASP A 46 1.76 -1.70 13.69
CA ASP A 46 2.68 -1.08 12.73
C ASP A 46 2.93 -1.98 11.51
N VAL A 47 3.16 -1.35 10.36
CA VAL A 47 3.44 -2.03 9.09
C VAL A 47 4.86 -1.71 8.64
N HIS A 48 5.65 -2.74 8.38
CA HIS A 48 7.02 -2.60 7.89
C HIS A 48 7.13 -3.24 6.49
N VAL A 49 7.40 -2.43 5.47
CA VAL A 49 7.61 -2.90 4.09
C VAL A 49 9.09 -2.72 3.73
N ASN A 50 9.89 -3.75 3.98
CA ASN A 50 11.35 -3.73 3.79
C ASN A 50 11.82 -4.68 2.67
N VAL A 51 11.04 -4.69 1.59
CA VAL A 51 11.22 -5.55 0.41
C VAL A 51 10.83 -4.79 -0.84
N ASN A 52 11.33 -5.20 -2.00
CA ASN A 52 10.67 -4.83 -3.25
C ASN A 52 9.29 -5.50 -3.27
N LEU A 53 8.24 -4.72 -3.39
CA LEU A 53 6.86 -5.21 -3.45
C LEU A 53 6.29 -4.81 -4.81
N VAL A 54 6.40 -5.71 -5.78
CA VAL A 54 6.09 -5.41 -7.19
C VAL A 54 5.14 -6.45 -7.77
N THR A 55 4.38 -6.11 -8.80
CA THR A 55 3.55 -7.11 -9.49
C THR A 55 4.38 -8.02 -10.38
N ASN A 56 3.97 -9.29 -10.52
CA ASN A 56 4.58 -10.21 -11.49
C ASN A 56 3.81 -10.24 -12.83
N GLY A 57 4.52 -10.06 -13.94
CA GLY A 57 3.99 -10.34 -15.29
C GLY A 57 3.15 -9.23 -15.93
N ALA A 58 2.39 -9.59 -16.96
CA ALA A 58 1.69 -8.66 -17.84
C ALA A 58 0.46 -7.98 -17.20
N ASN A 59 -0.12 -8.58 -16.16
CA ASN A 59 -1.17 -7.95 -15.37
C ASN A 59 -0.52 -7.21 -14.19
N SER A 60 -0.06 -6.00 -14.48
CA SER A 60 0.66 -5.13 -13.53
C SER A 60 -0.27 -4.13 -12.86
N PHE A 61 0.25 -3.40 -11.88
CA PHE A 61 -0.42 -2.24 -11.30
C PHE A 61 -0.83 -1.24 -12.41
N PRO A 62 -2.05 -0.67 -12.40
CA PRO A 62 -3.03 -0.68 -11.32
C PRO A 62 -4.09 -1.80 -11.36
N ASN A 63 -4.11 -2.67 -12.37
CA ASN A 63 -5.11 -3.76 -12.47
C ASN A 63 -4.83 -4.92 -11.51
N ASN A 64 -3.56 -5.11 -11.15
CA ASN A 64 -3.09 -6.02 -10.11
C ASN A 64 -2.58 -5.17 -8.94
N ILE A 65 -3.33 -5.17 -7.84
CA ILE A 65 -3.21 -4.13 -6.82
C ILE A 65 -3.39 -4.69 -5.41
N VAL A 66 -2.44 -4.35 -4.57
CA VAL A 66 -2.50 -4.57 -3.13
C VAL A 66 -2.71 -3.25 -2.41
N GLY A 67 -3.67 -3.25 -1.51
CA GLY A 67 -3.85 -2.17 -0.54
C GLY A 67 -3.32 -2.59 0.82
N ILE A 68 -2.64 -1.69 1.54
CA ILE A 68 -2.25 -1.93 2.93
C ILE A 68 -2.74 -0.76 3.78
N MET A 69 -3.42 -1.09 4.87
CA MET A 69 -4.00 -0.12 5.80
C MET A 69 -3.61 -0.45 7.24
N THR A 70 -3.29 0.58 8.01
CA THR A 70 -3.09 0.48 9.46
C THR A 70 -3.56 1.75 10.18
N PRO A 71 -4.11 1.65 11.41
CA PRO A 71 -4.35 2.83 12.25
C PRO A 71 -3.06 3.33 12.93
N GLN A 72 -1.92 2.63 12.78
CA GLN A 72 -0.65 2.98 13.40
C GLN A 72 0.32 3.58 12.36
N ASN A 73 1.61 3.25 12.47
CA ASN A 73 2.64 3.73 11.55
C ASN A 73 2.88 2.72 10.43
N MET A 74 3.39 3.22 9.32
CA MET A 74 3.94 2.39 8.26
C MET A 74 5.31 2.92 7.85
N ASP A 75 6.30 2.04 7.70
CA ASP A 75 7.62 2.41 7.23
C ASP A 75 8.16 1.56 6.09
N PHE A 76 8.96 2.24 5.27
CA PHE A 76 9.75 1.73 4.18
C PHE A 76 11.22 2.09 4.50
N ASN A 77 11.89 1.23 5.28
CA ASN A 77 13.21 1.51 5.87
C ASN A 77 14.36 0.80 5.13
N GLU A 78 14.06 -0.03 4.14
CA GLU A 78 15.07 -0.66 3.29
C GLU A 78 15.59 0.32 2.23
N ALA A 79 16.87 0.19 1.84
CA ALA A 79 17.47 1.05 0.83
C ALA A 79 17.21 0.53 -0.58
N ASN A 80 16.89 1.45 -1.50
CA ASN A 80 16.70 1.15 -2.94
C ASN A 80 15.64 0.06 -3.18
N ILE A 81 14.46 0.22 -2.55
CA ILE A 81 13.32 -0.67 -2.80
C ILE A 81 12.29 -0.06 -3.74
N ASP A 82 11.71 -0.92 -4.57
CA ASP A 82 10.61 -0.59 -5.47
C ASP A 82 9.30 -1.12 -4.91
N VAL A 83 8.30 -0.26 -4.78
CA VAL A 83 7.01 -0.60 -4.18
C VAL A 83 5.85 -0.18 -5.08
N MET A 84 4.92 -1.10 -5.34
CA MET A 84 3.70 -0.87 -6.10
C MET A 84 2.49 -1.17 -5.23
N GLY A 85 1.54 -0.24 -5.14
CA GLY A 85 0.32 -0.44 -4.35
C GLY A 85 -0.32 0.83 -3.83
N VAL A 86 -1.32 0.67 -2.96
CA VAL A 86 -1.95 1.79 -2.24
C VAL A 86 -1.78 1.62 -0.74
N PHE A 87 -1.31 2.67 -0.08
CA PHE A 87 -0.87 2.63 1.30
C PHE A 87 -1.60 3.68 2.12
N TYR A 88 -2.20 3.24 3.22
CA TYR A 88 -2.85 4.11 4.19
C TYR A 88 -2.31 3.80 5.58
N ALA A 89 -1.87 4.83 6.30
CA ALA A 89 -1.57 4.74 7.72
C ALA A 89 -2.18 5.96 8.39
N GLU A 90 -2.98 5.76 9.43
CA GLU A 90 -3.61 6.88 10.12
C GLU A 90 -2.56 7.81 10.74
N ASN A 91 -1.53 7.27 11.39
CA ASN A 91 -0.55 8.10 12.09
C ASN A 91 0.57 8.63 11.16
N THR A 92 1.62 7.85 10.91
CA THR A 92 2.78 8.30 10.14
C THR A 92 3.18 7.29 9.08
N ILE A 93 3.45 7.78 7.86
CA ILE A 93 4.17 7.01 6.83
C ILE A 93 5.59 7.56 6.70
N SER A 94 6.59 6.72 6.97
CA SER A 94 8.01 7.04 6.81
C SER A 94 8.60 6.31 5.61
N VAL A 95 9.09 7.05 4.62
CA VAL A 95 9.74 6.49 3.43
C VAL A 95 11.19 6.94 3.41
N GLN A 96 12.14 6.00 3.46
CA GLN A 96 13.56 6.32 3.58
C GLN A 96 14.37 5.80 2.38
N LYS A 97 15.59 6.31 2.21
CA LYS A 97 16.70 5.66 1.46
C LYS A 97 16.43 5.32 -0.02
N GLN A 98 16.10 6.32 -0.84
CA GLN A 98 15.90 6.15 -2.30
C GLN A 98 14.89 5.04 -2.63
N THR A 99 13.72 5.09 -1.98
CA THR A 99 12.61 4.18 -2.27
C THR A 99 11.75 4.77 -3.39
N ASP A 100 11.39 3.97 -4.38
CA ASP A 100 10.49 4.36 -5.46
C ASP A 100 9.11 3.73 -5.22
N ILE A 101 8.09 4.58 -5.07
CA ILE A 101 6.72 4.15 -4.81
C ILE A 101 5.85 4.49 -6.02
N LEU A 102 5.33 3.46 -6.69
CA LEU A 102 4.31 3.59 -7.72
C LEU A 102 2.93 3.33 -7.11
N GLY A 103 2.17 4.40 -6.91
CA GLY A 103 0.81 4.34 -6.39
C GLY A 103 0.44 5.52 -5.52
N THR A 104 -0.30 5.27 -4.44
CA THR A 104 -0.85 6.32 -3.57
C THR A 104 -0.51 6.08 -2.12
N ILE A 105 -0.15 7.14 -1.42
CA ILE A 105 0.15 7.16 0.01
C ILE A 105 -0.81 8.16 0.66
N VAL A 106 -1.45 7.76 1.75
CA VAL A 106 -2.34 8.60 2.54
C VAL A 106 -2.02 8.43 4.03
N SER A 107 -1.69 9.53 4.70
CA SER A 107 -1.44 9.54 6.14
C SER A 107 -1.58 10.93 6.74
N ASP A 108 -1.73 11.01 8.07
CA ASP A 108 -1.75 12.29 8.79
C ASP A 108 -0.37 12.96 8.77
N TYR A 109 0.68 12.17 8.98
CA TYR A 109 2.06 12.61 8.90
C TYR A 109 2.82 11.82 7.85
N PHE A 110 3.65 12.51 7.08
CA PHE A 110 4.49 11.92 6.05
C PHE A 110 5.94 12.38 6.24
N ASP A 111 6.84 11.42 6.43
CA ASP A 111 8.28 11.65 6.66
C ASP A 111 9.10 11.00 5.54
N MET A 112 9.95 11.78 4.87
CA MET A 112 10.82 11.33 3.78
C MET A 112 12.24 10.95 4.25
N GLY A 113 12.47 10.97 5.57
CA GLY A 113 13.71 10.52 6.20
C GLY A 113 14.98 11.09 5.57
N THR A 114 15.97 10.21 5.37
CA THR A 114 17.25 10.55 4.73
C THR A 114 17.36 9.91 3.34
N ASN A 115 17.77 10.71 2.35
CA ASN A 115 17.76 10.42 0.90
C ASN A 115 16.35 10.37 0.31
N VAL A 116 16.06 11.33 -0.58
CA VAL A 116 14.72 11.65 -1.08
C VAL A 116 14.13 10.47 -1.87
N PRO A 117 13.01 9.87 -1.42
CA PRO A 117 12.26 8.90 -2.21
C PRO A 117 11.47 9.54 -3.34
N SER A 118 11.10 8.75 -4.35
CA SER A 118 10.24 9.18 -5.45
C SER A 118 8.85 8.54 -5.30
N ILE A 119 7.80 9.34 -5.51
CA ILE A 119 6.41 8.85 -5.49
C ILE A 119 5.75 9.19 -6.83
N PHE A 120 5.25 8.16 -7.51
CA PHE A 120 4.58 8.24 -8.80
C PHE A 120 3.11 7.86 -8.64
N GLN A 121 2.22 8.84 -8.75
CA GLN A 121 0.79 8.59 -8.71
C GLN A 121 0.29 8.06 -10.05
N VAL A 122 -0.55 7.03 -10.00
CA VAL A 122 -1.23 6.46 -11.16
C VAL A 122 -2.71 6.81 -11.07
N PRO A 123 -3.23 7.74 -11.88
CA PRO A 123 -4.62 8.20 -11.76
C PRO A 123 -5.66 7.09 -11.91
N ASP A 124 -5.36 6.08 -12.73
CA ASP A 124 -6.27 4.95 -12.99
C ASP A 124 -6.43 4.00 -11.79
N THR A 125 -5.60 4.17 -10.75
CA THR A 125 -5.76 3.46 -9.46
C THR A 125 -7.13 3.74 -8.81
N ALA A 126 -7.72 4.92 -9.02
CA ALA A 126 -9.04 5.25 -8.47
C ALA A 126 -10.16 4.32 -8.98
N ASN A 127 -10.01 3.79 -10.20
CA ASN A 127 -10.98 2.86 -10.80
C ASN A 127 -10.74 1.40 -10.40
N ASN A 128 -9.57 1.11 -9.81
CA ASN A 128 -9.11 -0.24 -9.51
C ASN A 128 -8.87 -0.45 -8.00
N LEU A 129 -9.44 0.41 -7.13
CA LEU A 129 -9.18 0.34 -5.70
C LEU A 129 -9.51 -1.06 -5.15
N PRO A 130 -8.60 -1.66 -4.35
CA PRO A 130 -8.84 -2.98 -3.80
C PRO A 130 -9.99 -2.91 -2.79
N PRO A 131 -10.74 -4.03 -2.64
CA PRO A 131 -11.93 -4.07 -1.81
C PRO A 131 -11.61 -3.71 -0.36
N GLY A 132 -12.43 -2.87 0.27
CA GLY A 132 -12.27 -2.49 1.68
C GLY A 132 -11.28 -1.35 1.94
N MET A 133 -10.62 -0.81 0.91
CA MET A 133 -9.85 0.43 1.06
C MET A 133 -10.75 1.63 1.38
N ILE A 134 -10.23 2.55 2.18
CA ILE A 134 -10.86 3.85 2.38
C ILE A 134 -10.99 4.54 1.01
N GLY A 135 -12.22 4.90 0.62
CA GLY A 135 -12.53 5.46 -0.69
C GLY A 135 -12.92 4.46 -1.78
N SER A 136 -12.87 3.14 -1.53
CA SER A 136 -13.30 2.13 -2.53
C SER A 136 -14.82 2.16 -2.78
N ASN A 137 -15.59 2.77 -1.89
CA ASN A 137 -16.99 3.11 -2.12
C ASN A 137 -17.08 4.61 -2.39
N ALA A 138 -17.50 4.99 -3.60
CA ALA A 138 -17.74 6.39 -3.93
C ALA A 138 -18.89 6.95 -3.08
N LEU A 139 -18.57 7.70 -2.02
CA LEU A 139 -19.55 8.46 -1.25
C LEU A 139 -19.84 9.77 -2.02
N TRP A 140 -20.77 9.71 -2.95
CA TRP A 140 -21.36 10.91 -3.55
C TRP A 140 -22.29 11.56 -2.53
N TYR A 141 -21.90 12.71 -1.97
CA TYR A 141 -22.86 13.58 -1.28
C TYR A 141 -23.12 14.82 -2.13
N MET A 142 -24.40 15.11 -2.33
CA MET A 142 -24.88 16.26 -3.09
C MET A 142 -25.36 17.29 -2.08
N VAL A 143 -24.61 18.38 -1.88
CA VAL A 143 -25.03 19.47 -0.99
C VAL A 143 -26.04 20.32 -1.74
N VAL A 144 -27.31 20.23 -1.37
CA VAL A 144 -28.35 21.15 -1.83
C VAL A 144 -28.51 22.26 -0.79
N ALA A 145 -28.16 23.49 -1.15
CA ALA A 145 -28.44 24.68 -0.35
C ALA A 145 -29.58 25.47 -1.01
N TRP A 146 -30.59 25.86 -0.23
CA TRP A 146 -31.63 26.78 -0.67
C TRP A 146 -31.38 28.15 -0.04
N LEU A 147 -31.31 29.20 -0.87
CA LEU A 147 -31.33 30.58 -0.40
C LEU A 147 -32.78 30.97 -0.09
N LYS A 148 -33.03 31.36 1.15
CA LYS A 148 -34.33 31.92 1.56
C LYS A 148 -34.39 33.38 1.13
N GLY A 149 -35.22 33.67 0.13
CA GLY A 149 -35.59 35.03 -0.26
C GLY A 149 -36.57 35.68 0.71
#